data_AF-A0A4V3H3T7-F1
#
_entry.id   AF-A0A4V3H3T7-F1
#
_cell.length_a   1.000
_cell.length_b   1.000
_cell.length_c   1.000
_cell.angle_alpha   90.00
_cell.angle_beta   90.00
_cell.angle_gamma   90.00
#
_symmetry.space_group_name_H-M   'P 1'
#
loop_
_entity.id
_entity.type
_entity.pdbx_description
1 polymer ?
#
loop_
_entity_poly.entity_id
_entity_poly.type
_entity_poly.pdbx_seq_one_letter_code
_entity_poly.pdbx_strand_id
1 'polypeptide(L)'
;MKPTQFPGKYRKEERMTAVRQNTDLPEMDEAGLIVDPTQWTEETASTIAEQLKVAPLTDDHWLVIYSLRDYYKKFGVAPAMNSVCHRLGKDKFWVHDLFQSCLNAWRIAGLPNPGEEAKSYLNDM
;
A
#
# COMPACT_ATOMS: atom_id res chain seq x y z
N MET A 1 53.53 10.92 41.34
CA MET A 1 53.30 9.49 41.01
C MET A 1 51.82 9.33 40.73
N LYS A 2 51.45 9.47 39.46
CA LYS A 2 51.04 8.42 38.50
C LYS A 2 49.51 8.14 38.51
N PRO A 3 48.86 8.21 37.33
CA PRO A 3 47.43 8.02 37.11
C PRO A 3 47.09 6.56 36.79
N THR A 4 45.83 6.15 36.98
CA THR A 4 45.20 4.94 36.39
C THR A 4 43.68 5.02 36.65
N GLN A 5 42.82 5.24 35.64
CA GLN A 5 42.22 4.29 34.69
C GLN A 5 40.81 3.81 35.11
N PHE A 6 39.81 4.24 34.32
CA PHE A 6 38.41 3.76 34.16
C PHE A 6 38.32 2.21 33.99
N PRO A 7 37.18 1.49 34.20
CA PRO A 7 35.85 1.81 33.62
C PRO A 7 34.55 1.32 34.33
N GLY A 8 33.40 1.82 33.86
CA GLY A 8 32.06 1.21 33.98
C GLY A 8 31.20 1.71 35.17
N LYS A 9 29.87 1.87 35.09
CA LYS A 9 28.86 1.30 34.18
C LYS A 9 27.51 2.07 34.32
N TYR A 10 26.60 1.80 33.35
CA TYR A 10 25.13 2.01 33.33
C TYR A 10 24.66 3.43 33.01
N ARG A 11 24.45 3.81 31.74
CA ARG A 11 23.30 3.49 30.84
C ARG A 11 21.96 3.51 31.57
N LYS A 12 21.21 4.60 31.36
CA LYS A 12 19.76 4.56 31.16
C LYS A 12 19.46 5.45 29.96
N GLU A 13 19.21 4.76 28.86
CA GLU A 13 18.80 5.31 27.58
C GLU A 13 17.29 5.53 27.67
N GLU A 14 16.86 6.75 27.96
CA GLU A 14 15.47 7.17 27.78
C GLU A 14 15.40 7.90 26.44
N ARG A 15 15.47 7.13 25.35
CA ARG A 15 14.97 7.60 24.06
C ARG A 15 13.45 7.57 24.16
N MET A 16 12.87 8.71 24.54
CA MET A 16 11.47 8.99 24.24
C MET A 16 11.32 9.04 22.73
N THR A 17 11.01 7.90 22.11
CA THR A 17 10.58 7.87 20.72
C THR A 17 9.16 8.45 20.70
N ALA A 18 9.07 9.76 20.48
CA ALA A 18 7.82 10.38 20.10
C ALA A 18 7.30 9.65 18.86
N VAL A 19 6.23 8.88 19.02
CA VAL A 19 5.47 8.32 17.90
C VAL A 19 4.86 9.54 17.20
N ARG A 20 5.53 10.03 16.16
CA ARG A 20 4.92 10.98 15.23
C ARG A 20 3.68 10.31 14.67
N GLN A 21 2.50 10.79 15.05
CA GLN A 21 1.30 10.58 14.27
C GLN A 21 1.49 11.41 12.99
N ASN A 22 2.25 10.90 12.03
CA ASN A 22 2.33 11.52 10.72
C ASN A 22 1.01 11.24 10.01
N THR A 23 0.09 12.19 10.07
CA THR A 23 -1.07 12.31 9.18
C THR A 23 -0.65 12.78 7.78
N ASP A 24 0.55 12.38 7.34
CA ASP A 24 1.10 12.74 6.05
C ASP A 24 0.91 11.54 5.13
N LEU A 25 0.45 11.78 3.90
CA LEU A 25 0.31 10.71 2.93
C LEU A 25 1.68 10.05 2.71
N PRO A 26 1.73 8.72 2.58
CA PRO A 26 3.00 8.04 2.34
C PRO A 26 3.61 8.52 1.03
N GLU A 27 4.94 8.38 0.93
CA GLU A 27 5.67 8.76 -0.26
C GLU A 27 5.16 7.96 -1.47
N MET A 28 4.89 8.66 -2.58
CA MET A 28 4.40 8.08 -3.82
C MET A 28 5.39 8.35 -4.95
N ASP A 29 5.47 7.41 -5.88
CA ASP A 29 6.25 7.58 -7.11
C ASP A 29 5.55 8.50 -8.13
N GLU A 30 6.21 8.78 -9.25
CA GLU A 30 5.67 9.61 -10.34
C GLU A 30 4.37 9.05 -10.94
N ALA A 31 4.07 7.76 -10.73
CA ALA A 31 2.85 7.12 -11.16
C ALA A 31 1.77 7.10 -10.06
N GLY A 32 1.98 7.75 -8.92
CA GLY A 32 1.03 7.79 -7.80
C GLY A 32 0.92 6.46 -7.05
N LEU A 33 1.97 5.63 -7.07
CA LEU A 33 2.04 4.36 -6.36
C LEU A 33 2.83 4.55 -5.07
N ILE A 34 2.35 3.96 -3.98
CA ILE A 34 3.04 4.03 -2.68
C ILE A 34 4.40 3.34 -2.78
N VAL A 35 5.46 4.04 -2.37
CA VAL A 35 6.84 3.55 -2.38
C VAL A 35 7.03 2.47 -1.32
N ASP A 36 6.52 2.69 -0.11
CA ASP A 36 6.55 1.73 1.00
C ASP A 36 5.14 1.20 1.34
N PRO A 37 4.78 -0.03 0.90
CA PRO A 37 3.48 -0.64 1.16
C PRO A 37 3.13 -0.81 2.65
N THR A 38 4.12 -0.74 3.54
CA THR A 38 3.92 -0.85 4.99
C THR A 38 3.33 0.43 5.60
N GLN A 39 3.45 1.57 4.90
CA GLN A 39 2.84 2.83 5.32
C GLN A 39 1.38 2.98 4.88
N TRP A 40 0.84 2.01 4.13
CA TRP A 40 -0.55 2.05 3.70
C TRP A 40 -1.51 1.89 4.90
N THR A 41 -2.56 2.71 4.90
CA THR A 41 -3.71 2.62 5.82
C THR A 41 -5.02 2.79 5.04
N GLU A 42 -6.15 2.48 5.69
CA GLU A 42 -7.49 2.71 5.11
C GLU A 42 -7.77 4.20 4.84
N GLU A 43 -7.21 5.08 5.66
CA GLU A 43 -7.28 6.54 5.46
C GLU A 43 -6.49 6.96 4.21
N THR A 44 -5.29 6.40 4.03
CA THR A 44 -4.50 6.58 2.81
C THR A 44 -5.27 6.08 1.58
N ALA A 45 -5.85 4.88 1.64
CA ALA A 45 -6.64 4.32 0.54
C ALA A 45 -7.80 5.24 0.16
N SER A 46 -8.52 5.76 1.16
CA SER A 46 -9.63 6.68 0.97
C SER A 46 -9.16 7.99 0.32
N THR A 47 -8.04 8.55 0.78
CA THR A 47 -7.47 9.78 0.22
C THR A 47 -7.02 9.59 -1.23
N ILE A 48 -6.36 8.48 -1.55
CA ILE A 48 -5.99 8.14 -2.94
C ILE A 48 -7.25 7.97 -3.80
N ALA A 49 -8.29 7.32 -3.28
CA ALA A 49 -9.54 7.12 -3.99
C ALA A 49 -10.26 8.45 -4.28
N GLU A 50 -10.19 9.43 -3.37
CA GLU A 50 -10.70 10.79 -3.60
C GLU A 50 -9.93 11.49 -4.73
N GLN A 51 -8.60 11.42 -4.72
CA GLN A 51 -7.74 11.99 -5.77
C GLN A 51 -8.02 11.38 -7.15
N LEU A 52 -8.28 10.07 -7.18
CA LEU A 52 -8.60 9.31 -8.40
C LEU A 52 -10.08 9.37 -8.79
N LYS A 53 -10.94 10.09 -8.05
CA LYS A 53 -12.38 10.18 -8.28
C LYS A 53 -13.10 8.82 -8.28
N VAL A 54 -12.60 7.90 -7.46
CA VAL A 54 -13.17 6.57 -7.20
C VAL A 54 -13.94 6.55 -5.87
N ALA A 55 -13.72 7.53 -4.99
CA ALA A 55 -14.47 7.66 -3.76
C ALA A 55 -15.99 7.88 -3.99
N PRO A 56 -16.87 7.40 -3.10
CA PRO A 56 -16.56 6.67 -1.87
C PRO A 56 -16.23 5.18 -2.10
N LEU A 57 -15.29 4.66 -1.32
CA LEU A 57 -14.96 3.22 -1.31
C LEU A 57 -16.07 2.42 -0.63
N THR A 58 -16.86 1.69 -1.42
CA THR A 58 -17.89 0.77 -0.93
C THR A 58 -17.31 -0.57 -0.45
N ASP A 59 -18.12 -1.43 0.15
CA ASP A 59 -17.71 -2.78 0.60
C ASP A 59 -17.07 -3.61 -0.52
N ASP A 60 -17.58 -3.49 -1.75
CA ASP A 60 -17.03 -4.16 -2.93
C ASP A 60 -15.61 -3.66 -3.26
N HIS A 61 -15.33 -2.37 -3.07
CA HIS A 61 -13.98 -1.83 -3.24
C HIS A 61 -13.03 -2.39 -2.18
N TRP A 62 -13.46 -2.38 -0.92
CA TRP A 62 -12.68 -2.92 0.19
C TRP A 62 -12.38 -4.41 0.00
N LEU A 63 -13.33 -5.19 -0.51
CA LEU A 63 -13.14 -6.60 -0.83
C LEU A 63 -11.99 -6.81 -1.83
N VAL A 64 -11.91 -6.01 -2.89
CA VAL A 64 -10.82 -6.06 -3.87
C VAL A 64 -9.50 -5.61 -3.25
N ILE A 65 -9.50 -4.48 -2.54
CA ILE A 65 -8.32 -3.91 -1.87
C ILE A 65 -7.68 -4.93 -0.93
N TYR A 66 -8.46 -5.52 -0.01
CA TYR A 66 -7.93 -6.50 0.92
C TYR A 66 -7.51 -7.80 0.21
N SER A 67 -8.22 -8.22 -0.83
CA SER A 67 -7.82 -9.41 -1.62
C SER A 67 -6.44 -9.22 -2.26
N LEU A 68 -6.20 -8.05 -2.85
CA LEU A 68 -4.90 -7.68 -3.43
C LEU A 68 -3.79 -7.64 -2.35
N ARG A 69 -4.07 -6.99 -1.22
CA ARG A 69 -3.09 -6.84 -0.12
C ARG A 69 -2.76 -8.15 0.59
N ASP A 70 -3.77 -8.97 0.88
CA ASP A 70 -3.58 -10.28 1.52
C ASP A 70 -2.75 -11.20 0.62
N TYR A 71 -3.04 -11.21 -0.68
CA TYR A 71 -2.27 -12.00 -1.64
C TYR A 71 -0.82 -11.49 -1.75
N TYR A 72 -0.62 -10.18 -1.87
CA TYR A 72 0.73 -9.59 -1.88
C TYR A 72 1.51 -9.92 -0.60
N LYS A 73 0.87 -9.84 0.57
CA LYS A 73 1.49 -10.18 1.85
C LYS A 73 1.91 -11.65 1.94
N LYS A 74 1.17 -12.55 1.29
CA LYS A 74 1.44 -14.00 1.29
C LYS A 74 2.50 -14.42 0.28
N PHE A 75 2.52 -13.82 -0.90
CA PHE A 75 3.34 -14.28 -2.02
C PHE A 75 4.43 -13.29 -2.46
N GLY A 76 4.45 -12.07 -1.92
CA GLY A 76 5.38 -10.99 -2.32
C GLY A 76 5.10 -10.41 -3.70
N VAL A 77 4.06 -10.89 -4.38
CA VAL A 77 3.61 -10.46 -5.71
C VAL A 77 2.10 -10.32 -5.68
N ALA A 78 1.56 -9.36 -6.43
CA ALA A 78 0.11 -9.21 -6.48
C ALA A 78 -0.51 -10.24 -7.46
N PRO A 79 -1.79 -10.59 -7.26
CA PRO A 79 -2.48 -11.52 -8.15
C PRO A 79 -2.90 -10.80 -9.43
N ALA A 80 -3.11 -11.58 -10.50
CA ALA A 80 -3.76 -11.07 -11.71
C ALA A 80 -5.21 -10.64 -11.39
N MET A 81 -5.65 -9.52 -11.97
CA MET A 81 -6.99 -8.97 -11.67
C MET A 81 -8.12 -9.95 -12.04
N ASN A 82 -7.96 -10.65 -13.18
CA ASN A 82 -8.88 -11.71 -13.60
C ASN A 82 -9.00 -12.84 -12.56
N SER A 83 -7.92 -13.18 -11.86
CA SER A 83 -7.94 -14.20 -10.81
C SER A 83 -8.70 -13.74 -9.57
N VAL A 84 -8.66 -12.43 -9.27
CA VAL A 84 -9.46 -11.82 -8.18
C VAL A 84 -10.94 -11.88 -8.54
N CYS A 85 -11.32 -11.41 -9.74
CA CYS A 85 -12.70 -11.48 -10.22
C CYS A 85 -13.24 -12.91 -10.21
N HIS A 86 -12.48 -13.86 -10.75
CA HIS A 86 -12.87 -15.27 -10.82
C HIS A 86 -13.07 -15.89 -9.42
N ARG A 87 -12.14 -15.61 -8.48
CA ARG A 87 -12.25 -16.12 -7.09
C ARG A 87 -13.47 -15.57 -6.37
N LEU A 88 -13.87 -14.34 -6.68
CA LEU A 88 -15.03 -13.67 -6.11
C LEU A 88 -16.33 -13.96 -6.87
N GLY A 89 -16.28 -14.75 -7.96
CA GLY A 89 -17.45 -15.06 -8.79
C GLY A 89 -18.01 -13.84 -9.54
N LYS A 90 -17.16 -12.86 -9.85
CA LYS A 90 -17.52 -11.59 -10.50
C LYS A 90 -17.08 -11.58 -11.95
N ASP A 91 -17.66 -10.67 -12.74
CA ASP A 91 -17.27 -10.46 -14.13
C ASP A 91 -15.81 -9.98 -14.23
N LYS A 92 -15.15 -10.28 -15.36
CA LYS A 92 -13.76 -9.88 -15.60
C LYS A 92 -13.55 -8.37 -15.58
N PHE A 93 -14.55 -7.58 -15.96
CA PHE A 93 -14.49 -6.11 -15.95
C PHE A 93 -14.93 -5.50 -14.63
N TRP A 94 -15.41 -6.29 -13.67
CA TRP A 94 -15.98 -5.78 -12.42
C TRP A 94 -15.02 -4.86 -11.64
N VAL A 95 -13.73 -5.17 -11.60
CA VAL A 95 -12.74 -4.29 -10.95
C VAL A 95 -12.53 -3.00 -11.73
N HIS A 96 -12.52 -3.06 -13.07
CA HIS A 96 -12.45 -1.86 -13.89
C HIS A 96 -13.70 -0.98 -13.67
N ASP A 97 -14.89 -1.57 -13.58
CA ASP A 97 -16.13 -0.83 -13.32
C ASP A 97 -16.13 -0.15 -11.95
N LEU A 98 -15.57 -0.79 -10.92
CA LEU A 98 -15.47 -0.23 -9.58
C LEU A 98 -14.43 0.90 -9.51
N PHE A 99 -13.22 0.66 -10.04
CA PHE A 99 -12.07 1.54 -9.83
C PHE A 99 -11.76 2.45 -11.03
N GLN A 100 -12.57 2.42 -12.09
CA GLN A 100 -12.36 3.04 -13.41
C GLN A 100 -11.13 2.53 -14.19
N SER A 101 -10.23 1.81 -13.52
CA SER A 101 -9.04 1.19 -14.09
C SER A 101 -8.48 0.16 -13.11
N CYS A 102 -7.92 -0.92 -13.64
CA CYS A 102 -7.21 -1.91 -12.82
C CYS A 102 -5.97 -1.31 -12.12
N LEU A 103 -5.33 -0.29 -12.72
CA LEU A 103 -4.21 0.42 -12.11
C LEU A 103 -4.64 1.26 -10.89
N ASN A 104 -5.86 1.83 -10.93
CA ASN A 104 -6.39 2.57 -9.78
C ASN A 104 -6.66 1.65 -8.60
N ALA A 105 -7.22 0.46 -8.84
CA ALA A 105 -7.36 -0.57 -7.79
C ALA A 105 -6.01 -0.91 -7.15
N TRP A 106 -4.95 -1.01 -7.97
CA TRP A 106 -3.58 -1.25 -7.50
C TRP A 106 -3.03 -0.11 -6.63
N ARG A 107 -3.19 1.14 -7.08
CA ARG A 107 -2.79 2.36 -6.34
C ARG A 107 -3.50 2.45 -4.99
N ILE A 108 -4.83 2.32 -4.99
CA ILE A 108 -5.66 2.42 -3.79
C ILE A 108 -5.35 1.27 -2.82
N ALA A 109 -5.03 0.08 -3.31
CA ALA A 109 -4.58 -1.04 -2.50
C ALA A 109 -3.18 -0.82 -1.89
N GLY A 110 -2.47 0.24 -2.26
CA GLY A 110 -1.13 0.55 -1.74
C GLY A 110 -0.09 -0.51 -2.09
N LEU A 111 -0.25 -1.12 -3.26
CA LEU A 111 0.73 -2.07 -3.78
C LEU A 111 1.89 -1.31 -4.43
N PRO A 112 3.13 -1.82 -4.33
CA PRO A 112 4.28 -1.14 -4.91
C PRO A 112 4.24 -1.21 -6.43
N ASN A 113 5.13 -0.47 -7.08
CA ASN A 113 5.19 -0.37 -8.52
C ASN A 113 5.35 -1.76 -9.19
N PRO A 114 4.43 -2.17 -10.09
CA PRO A 114 4.44 -3.50 -10.71
C PRO A 114 5.42 -3.63 -11.88
N GLY A 115 6.11 -2.55 -12.26
CA GLY A 115 6.93 -2.45 -13.47
C GLY A 115 6.15 -1.89 -14.66
N GLU A 116 6.87 -1.32 -15.63
CA GLU A 116 6.29 -0.62 -16.79
C GLU A 116 5.39 -1.53 -17.66
N GLU A 117 5.81 -2.77 -17.90
CA GLU A 117 5.03 -3.74 -18.68
C GLU A 117 3.67 -4.03 -18.04
N ALA A 118 3.66 -4.24 -16.73
CA ALA A 118 2.44 -4.52 -15.98
C ALA A 118 1.54 -3.27 -15.87
N LYS A 119 2.13 -2.06 -15.75
CA LYS A 119 1.35 -0.81 -15.78
C LYS A 119 0.60 -0.64 -17.10
N SER A 120 1.25 -0.90 -18.24
CA SER A 120 0.57 -0.82 -19.54
C SER A 120 -0.61 -1.79 -19.58
N TYR A 121 -0.38 -3.05 -19.18
CA TYR A 121 -1.42 -4.07 -19.15
C TYR A 121 -2.62 -3.70 -18.25
N LEU A 122 -2.37 -3.08 -17.10
CA LEU A 122 -3.42 -2.64 -16.16
C LEU A 122 -4.19 -1.39 -16.64
N ASN A 123 -3.62 -0.60 -17.55
CA ASN A 123 -4.29 0.54 -18.16
C ASN A 123 -5.13 0.14 -19.39
N ASP A 124 -4.70 -0.89 -20.11
CA ASP A 124 -5.36 -1.37 -21.34
C ASP A 124 -6.53 -2.35 -21.08
N MET A 125 -6.76 -2.76 -19.82
CA MET A 125 -7.88 -3.63 -19.38
C MET A 125 -9.07 -2.82 -18.89
#